data_AF-A0A0B5A3H4-F1
#
_entry.id   AF-A0A0B5A3H4-F1
#
_cell.length_a   1.000
_cell.length_b   1.000
_cell.length_c   1.000
_cell.angle_alpha   90.00
_cell.angle_beta   90.00
_cell.angle_gamma   90.00
#
_symmetry.space_group_name_H-M   'P 1'
#
loop_
_entity.id
_entity.type
_entity.pdbx_description
1 polymer ?
#
loop_
_entity_poly.entity_id
_entity_poly.type
_entity_poly.pdbx_seq_one_letter_code
_entity_poly.pdbx_strand_id
1 'polypeptide(L)'
;EIFRKKFRNLNFCPIIASTFIQPPYMYINNGVPRGIDGDLLRMLIYGMNASLKVMTPSRGTGWGFREKNGTWMGSLADVYDDLANFSMTSAAITLTRFTDFQISSGYSTSKVVWVSESA
;
A
#
# COMPACT_ATOMS: atom_id res chain seq x y z
N GLU A 1 -25.28 -13.02 16.35
CA GLU A 1 -24.22 -12.54 15.44
C GLU A 1 -23.40 -13.75 14.97
N ILE A 2 -23.36 -14.04 13.67
CA ILE A 2 -22.72 -15.26 13.12
C ILE A 2 -21.21 -15.11 12.88
N PHE A 3 -20.66 -13.88 12.93
CA PHE A 3 -19.21 -13.65 12.93
C PHE A 3 -18.82 -12.71 14.06
N ARG A 4 -18.04 -13.23 15.01
CA ARG A 4 -17.38 -12.42 16.05
C ARG A 4 -16.52 -11.38 15.33
N LYS A 5 -16.57 -10.10 15.72
CA LYS A 5 -15.70 -9.02 15.17
C LYS A 5 -14.22 -9.37 15.39
N LYS A 6 -13.60 -10.10 14.45
CA LYS A 6 -12.30 -10.77 14.61
C LYS A 6 -11.06 -9.91 14.35
N PHE A 7 -11.17 -8.60 14.16
CA PHE A 7 -10.03 -7.75 13.78
C PHE A 7 -9.75 -6.56 14.73
N ARG A 8 -10.09 -6.70 16.02
CA ARG A 8 -9.77 -5.64 17.00
C ARG A 8 -8.39 -5.78 17.63
N ASN A 9 -7.81 -6.98 17.59
CA ASN A 9 -6.55 -7.26 18.25
C ASN A 9 -5.86 -8.43 17.52
N LEU A 10 -4.76 -8.11 16.83
CA LEU A 10 -3.94 -9.09 16.12
C LEU A 10 -2.82 -9.67 17.00
N ASN A 11 -2.75 -9.31 18.29
CA ASN A 11 -1.80 -9.81 19.28
C ASN A 11 -0.35 -9.79 18.77
N PHE A 12 0.07 -8.65 18.22
CA PHE A 12 1.40 -8.43 17.64
C PHE A 12 1.75 -9.32 16.43
N CYS A 13 0.77 -9.99 15.80
CA CYS A 13 0.98 -10.69 14.54
C CYS A 13 1.66 -9.77 13.51
N PRO A 14 2.73 -10.22 12.84
CA PRO A 14 3.43 -9.41 11.87
C PRO A 14 2.60 -9.21 10.62
N ILE A 15 2.32 -7.96 10.30
CA ILE A 15 1.72 -7.56 9.04
C ILE A 15 2.84 -7.07 8.12
N ILE A 16 2.94 -7.69 6.96
CA ILE A 16 3.91 -7.36 5.92
C ILE A 16 3.28 -6.36 4.96
N ALA A 17 3.89 -5.18 4.87
CA ALA A 17 3.49 -4.10 3.99
C ALA A 17 4.43 -4.03 2.79
N SER A 18 3.91 -4.19 1.58
CA SER A 18 4.66 -3.80 0.38
C SER A 18 4.46 -2.31 0.11
N THR A 19 5.55 -1.58 -0.07
CA THR A 19 5.55 -0.15 -0.42
C THR A 19 6.90 0.26 -1.01
N PHE A 20 7.06 1.50 -1.45
CA PHE A 20 8.31 1.99 -2.01
C PHE A 20 8.56 3.44 -1.60
N ILE A 21 9.81 3.88 -1.74
CA ILE A 21 10.19 5.26 -1.39
C ILE A 21 9.55 6.21 -2.41
N GLN A 22 8.69 7.10 -1.92
CA GLN A 22 7.98 8.09 -2.71
C GLN A 22 7.75 9.36 -1.89
N PRO A 23 8.72 10.27 -1.80
CA PRO A 23 8.53 11.55 -1.14
C PRO A 23 7.39 12.37 -1.80
N PRO A 24 6.55 13.08 -1.03
CA PRO A 24 6.53 13.18 0.44
C PRO A 24 5.67 12.10 1.14
N TYR A 25 5.10 11.16 0.39
CA TYR A 25 4.15 10.16 0.89
C TYR A 25 4.82 9.06 1.71
N MET A 26 5.95 8.52 1.24
CA MET A 26 6.64 7.41 1.86
C MET A 26 8.15 7.62 1.90
N TYR A 27 8.71 7.66 3.10
CA TYR A 27 10.13 7.54 3.40
C TYR A 27 10.34 6.24 4.18
N ILE A 28 11.42 5.51 3.89
CA ILE A 28 11.74 4.27 4.61
C ILE A 28 13.16 4.42 5.17
N ASN A 29 13.29 4.48 6.50
CA ASN A 29 14.59 4.55 7.16
C ASN A 29 14.69 3.39 8.17
N ASN A 30 15.64 2.48 7.95
CA ASN A 30 15.84 1.29 8.76
C ASN A 30 14.54 0.48 8.98
N GLY A 31 13.76 0.31 7.91
CA GLY A 31 12.47 -0.41 7.95
C GLY A 31 11.31 0.36 8.60
N VAL A 32 11.54 1.58 9.08
CA VAL A 32 10.49 2.44 9.66
C VAL A 32 9.91 3.34 8.57
N PRO A 33 8.63 3.19 8.23
CA PRO A 33 7.97 4.05 7.25
C PRO A 33 7.58 5.39 7.89
N ARG A 34 7.73 6.49 7.15
CA ARG A 34 7.35 7.87 7.52
C ARG A 34 6.77 8.60 6.32
N GLY A 35 6.19 9.79 6.54
CA GLY A 35 5.45 10.53 5.52
C GLY A 35 3.96 10.19 5.61
N ILE A 36 3.15 10.78 4.72
CA ILE A 36 1.68 10.67 4.79
C ILE A 36 1.22 9.20 4.86
N ASP A 37 1.77 8.37 3.98
CA ASP A 37 1.41 6.95 3.88
C ASP A 37 2.05 6.13 4.98
N GLY A 38 3.30 6.46 5.34
CA GLY A 38 4.03 5.76 6.39
C GLY A 38 3.42 5.97 7.78
N ASP A 39 3.00 7.20 8.08
CA ASP A 39 2.38 7.55 9.35
C ASP A 39 0.95 6.98 9.44
N LEU A 40 0.17 7.07 8.36
CA LEU A 40 -1.14 6.42 8.27
C LEU A 40 -1.01 4.90 8.49
N LEU A 41 -0.05 4.26 7.82
CA LEU A 41 0.23 2.85 8.01
C LEU A 41 0.54 2.52 9.48
N ARG A 42 1.45 3.27 10.11
CA ARG A 42 1.79 3.03 11.51
C ARG A 42 0.60 3.21 12.44
N MET A 43 -0.29 4.17 12.18
CA MET A 43 -1.54 4.35 12.91
C MET A 43 -2.47 3.14 12.76
N LEU A 44 -2.61 2.59 11.56
CA LEU A 44 -3.42 1.39 11.32
C LEU A 44 -2.87 0.18 12.08
N ILE A 45 -1.56 -0.07 12.00
CA ILE A 45 -0.89 -1.17 12.70
C ILE A 45 -1.06 -1.05 14.21
N TYR A 46 -0.88 0.16 14.75
CA TYR A 46 -1.11 0.44 16.16
C TYR A 46 -2.56 0.17 16.56
N GLY A 47 -3.53 0.67 15.79
CA GLY A 47 -4.96 0.45 16.05
C GLY A 47 -5.40 -1.02 15.97
N MET A 48 -4.71 -1.84 15.18
CA MET A 48 -4.95 -3.29 15.09
C MET A 48 -4.20 -4.10 16.16
N ASN A 49 -3.35 -3.46 16.98
CA ASN A 49 -2.42 -4.13 17.89
C ASN A 49 -1.57 -5.20 17.19
N ALA A 50 -0.93 -4.82 16.08
CA ALA A 50 -0.06 -5.67 15.25
C ALA A 50 1.40 -5.20 15.28
N SER A 51 2.31 -6.02 14.76
CA SER A 51 3.67 -5.57 14.41
C SER A 51 3.76 -5.30 12.91
N LEU A 52 4.68 -4.43 12.50
CA LEU A 52 4.86 -4.02 11.11
C LEU A 52 6.21 -4.48 10.58
N LYS A 53 6.19 -5.12 9.41
CA LYS A 53 7.37 -5.34 8.56
C LYS A 53 7.13 -4.67 7.22
N VAL A 54 8.04 -3.78 6.82
CA VAL A 54 7.99 -3.14 5.51
C VAL A 54 8.92 -3.86 4.54
N MET A 55 8.47 -4.03 3.30
CA MET A 55 9.29 -4.49 2.18
C MET A 55 9.07 -3.62 0.95
N THR A 56 10.07 -3.61 0.07
CA THR A 56 9.93 -3.07 -1.29
C THR A 56 9.48 -4.15 -2.28
N PRO A 57 8.87 -3.78 -3.42
CA PRO A 57 8.42 -4.73 -4.44
C PRO A 57 9.43 -5.82 -4.74
N SER A 58 9.02 -7.09 -4.66
CA SER A 58 9.88 -8.23 -5.00
C SER A 58 10.21 -8.28 -6.49
N ARG A 59 9.29 -7.78 -7.32
CA ARG A 59 9.45 -7.59 -8.76
C ARG A 59 8.85 -6.28 -9.25
N GLY A 60 9.50 -5.67 -10.24
CA GLY A 60 9.09 -4.38 -10.77
C GLY A 60 9.27 -3.24 -9.77
N THR A 61 8.64 -2.10 -10.04
CA THR A 61 8.73 -0.91 -9.20
C THR A 61 7.39 -0.19 -9.10
N GLY A 62 7.25 0.67 -8.09
CA GLY A 62 6.10 1.56 -7.95
C GLY A 62 4.84 0.87 -7.42
N TRP A 63 3.70 1.51 -7.69
CA TRP A 63 2.40 1.19 -7.10
C TRP A 63 1.91 -0.23 -7.37
N GLY A 64 2.07 -0.71 -8.60
CA GLY A 64 1.31 -1.85 -9.07
C GLY A 64 0.79 -1.64 -10.47
N PHE A 65 1.24 -2.44 -11.43
CA PHE A 65 0.71 -2.44 -12.79
C PHE A 65 0.66 -3.86 -13.34
N ARG A 66 -0.22 -4.07 -14.31
CA ARG A 66 -0.39 -5.35 -14.98
C ARG A 66 0.26 -5.29 -16.36
N GLU A 67 1.16 -6.23 -16.62
CA GLU A 67 1.78 -6.38 -17.92
C GLU A 67 0.79 -6.94 -18.96
N LYS A 68 1.16 -6.85 -20.25
CA LYS A 68 0.36 -7.39 -21.35
C LYS A 68 0.11 -8.91 -21.23
N ASN A 69 1.04 -9.63 -20.63
CA ASN A 69 0.93 -11.07 -20.36
C ASN A 69 0.02 -11.38 -19.14
N GLY A 70 -0.54 -10.36 -18.48
CA GLY A 70 -1.41 -10.50 -17.32
C GLY A 70 -0.69 -10.54 -15.97
N THR A 71 0.65 -10.52 -15.94
CA THR A 71 1.45 -10.57 -14.71
C THR A 71 1.40 -9.25 -13.96
N TRP A 72 1.17 -9.29 -12.66
CA TRP A 72 1.27 -8.12 -11.79
C TRP A 72 2.73 -7.79 -11.44
N MET A 73 3.09 -6.51 -11.46
CA MET A 73 4.40 -5.97 -11.10
C MET A 73 4.25 -4.88 -10.04
N GLY A 74 5.32 -4.53 -9.32
CA GLY A 74 5.30 -3.49 -8.30
C GLY A 74 4.63 -3.94 -7.00
N SER A 75 4.22 -2.99 -6.16
CA SER A 75 3.75 -3.30 -4.81
C SER A 75 2.49 -4.18 -4.77
N LEU A 76 1.57 -4.00 -5.72
CA LEU A 76 0.41 -4.88 -5.85
C LEU A 76 0.76 -6.32 -6.27
N ALA A 77 1.91 -6.56 -6.91
CA ALA A 77 2.35 -7.92 -7.23
C ALA A 77 2.61 -8.74 -5.96
N ASP A 78 3.23 -8.13 -4.95
CA ASP A 78 3.51 -8.82 -3.70
C ASP A 78 2.23 -9.19 -2.95
N VAL A 79 1.16 -8.39 -3.10
CA VAL A 79 -0.15 -8.71 -2.53
C VAL A 79 -0.82 -9.82 -3.35
N TYR A 80 -0.74 -9.76 -4.68
CA TYR A 80 -1.34 -10.77 -5.56
C TYR A 80 -0.72 -12.16 -5.38
N ASP A 81 0.58 -12.21 -5.10
CA ASP A 81 1.35 -13.45 -4.91
C ASP A 81 1.48 -13.87 -3.43
N ASP A 82 0.70 -13.28 -2.52
CA ASP A 82 0.73 -13.58 -1.08
C ASP A 82 2.10 -13.38 -0.39
N LEU A 83 2.97 -12.52 -0.94
CA LEU A 83 4.24 -12.12 -0.34
C LEU A 83 4.10 -10.98 0.69
N ALA A 84 3.06 -10.16 0.54
CA ALA A 84 2.69 -9.08 1.45
C ALA A 84 1.19 -9.12 1.78
N ASN A 85 0.82 -8.70 2.99
CA ASN A 85 -0.58 -8.73 3.41
C ASN A 85 -1.39 -7.55 2.87
N PHE A 86 -0.74 -6.41 2.60
CA PHE A 86 -1.38 -5.26 1.98
C PHE A 86 -0.34 -4.33 1.32
N SER A 87 -0.82 -3.42 0.46
CA SER A 87 -0.03 -2.37 -0.18
C SER A 87 -0.49 -0.98 0.27
N MET A 88 0.46 -0.08 0.56
CA MET A 88 0.20 1.33 0.87
C MET A 88 1.17 2.23 0.13
N THR A 89 0.66 2.91 -0.90
CA THR A 89 1.51 3.59 -1.88
C THR A 89 0.89 4.85 -2.48
N SER A 90 -0.15 5.46 -1.92
CA SER A 90 -0.85 6.61 -2.54
C SER A 90 -1.27 6.34 -3.99
N ALA A 91 -1.64 5.10 -4.29
CA ALA A 91 -1.92 4.64 -5.63
C ALA A 91 -3.27 5.17 -6.13
N ALA A 92 -3.32 5.67 -7.36
CA ALA A 92 -4.58 6.03 -7.99
C ALA A 92 -5.54 4.83 -8.07
N ILE A 93 -6.80 5.02 -7.74
CA ILE A 93 -7.78 3.95 -7.81
C ILE A 93 -8.22 3.80 -9.28
N THR A 94 -8.04 2.62 -9.88
CA THR A 94 -8.37 2.34 -11.28
C THR A 94 -9.21 1.06 -11.41
N LEU A 95 -9.99 0.95 -12.49
CA LEU A 95 -10.84 -0.22 -12.73
C LEU A 95 -10.03 -1.52 -12.78
N THR A 96 -8.86 -1.51 -13.43
CA THR A 96 -7.97 -2.68 -13.52
C THR A 96 -7.49 -3.18 -12.15
N ARG A 97 -7.35 -2.29 -11.16
CA ARG A 97 -6.96 -2.71 -9.79
C ARG A 97 -8.13 -3.34 -9.04
N PHE A 98 -9.35 -2.89 -9.29
CA PHE A 98 -10.55 -3.49 -8.68
C PHE A 98 -10.89 -4.90 -9.17
N THR A 99 -10.35 -5.34 -10.31
CA THR A 99 -10.63 -6.69 -10.80
C THR A 99 -10.01 -7.76 -9.91
N ASP A 100 -8.83 -7.47 -9.37
CA ASP A 100 -7.99 -8.47 -8.68
C ASP A 100 -7.76 -8.12 -7.20
N PHE A 101 -8.04 -6.88 -6.77
CA PHE A 101 -7.78 -6.43 -5.40
C PHE A 101 -9.01 -5.82 -4.73
N GLN A 102 -9.13 -6.09 -3.43
CA GLN A 102 -10.05 -5.36 -2.56
C GLN A 102 -9.38 -4.05 -2.12
N ILE A 103 -9.90 -2.93 -2.62
CA ILE A 103 -9.41 -1.59 -2.27
C ILE A 103 -10.26 -1.05 -1.12
N SER A 104 -9.60 -0.46 -0.12
CA SER A 104 -10.25 0.22 1.00
C SER A 104 -10.87 1.57 0.60
N SER A 105 -11.19 2.43 1.57
CA SER A 105 -11.66 3.78 1.29
C SER A 105 -10.51 4.70 0.86
N GLY A 106 -10.75 5.53 -0.16
CA GLY A 106 -9.81 6.60 -0.52
C GLY A 106 -9.66 7.60 0.63
N TYR A 107 -8.43 7.90 1.03
CA TYR A 107 -8.13 8.87 2.09
C TYR A 107 -7.68 10.24 1.56
N SER A 108 -7.45 10.36 0.25
CA SER A 108 -7.04 11.61 -0.40
C SER A 108 -7.56 11.66 -1.83
N THR A 109 -7.76 12.87 -2.35
CA THR A 109 -8.10 13.11 -3.76
C THR A 109 -7.08 14.06 -4.37
N SER A 110 -6.66 13.76 -5.60
CA SER A 110 -5.68 14.56 -6.34
C SER A 110 -6.27 14.99 -7.68
N LYS A 111 -5.85 16.16 -8.17
CA LYS A 111 -6.20 16.67 -9.50
C LYS A 111 -5.00 16.56 -10.42
N VAL A 112 -5.24 16.15 -11.66
CA VAL A 112 -4.23 16.23 -12.72
C VAL A 112 -4.11 17.70 -13.11
N VAL A 113 -2.90 18.25 -13.04
CA VAL A 113 -2.59 19.63 -13.39
C VAL A 113 -1.46 19.66 -14.40
N TRP A 114 -1.52 20.58 -15.34
CA TRP A 114 -0.44 20.85 -16.29
C TRP A 114 0.46 21.93 -15.69
N VAL A 115 1.75 21.66 -15.61
CA VAL A 115 2.76 22.64 -15.19
C VAL A 115 3.60 22.98 -16.41
N SER A 116 3.62 24.26 -16.78
CA SER A 116 4.49 24.79 -17.84
C SER A 116 5.31 25.93 -17.28
N GLU A 117 6.55 26.06 -17.75
CA GLU A 117 7.30 27.29 -17.58
C GLU A 117 6.62 28.41 -18.37
N SER A 118 6.65 29.63 -17.84
CA SER A 118 6.22 30.81 -18.59
C SER A 118 7.33 31.17 -19.56
N ALA A 119 7.02 31.27 -20.85
CA ALA A 119 7.97 31.70 -21.87
C ALA A 119 8.49 33.13 -21.61
#